data_AF-A0A973MR01-F1
#
_entry.id   AF-A0A973MR01-F1
#
_cell.length_a   1.000
_cell.length_b   1.000
_cell.length_c   1.000
_cell.angle_alpha   90.00
_cell.angle_beta   90.00
_cell.angle_gamma   90.00
#
_symmetry.space_group_name_H-M   'P 1'
#
loop_
_entity.id
_entity.type
_entity.pdbx_description
1 polymer ?
#
loop_
_entity_poly.entity_id
_entity_poly.type
_entity_poly.pdbx_seq_one_letter_code
_entity_poly.pdbx_strand_id
1 'polypeptide(L)'
;MTTTDTATPTDPEWLAKEEAAYAEREAEAARYNEGWVADLAQDVNTHLTELGISPIEPATVKDGRLVPALLAHADPDRRFYSVHASFDEEEGPALLVGDFRPAGSGAFPGLQLADNRFSQAHDVLLARRRGPKPEPKRPPQPSTDAQAIVRALVDMQTSVDALARAVGLLGRP
;
A
#
# COMPACT_ATOMS: atom_id res chain seq x y z
N MET A 1 -9.21 2.25 -62.99
CA MET A 1 -8.54 1.41 -62.00
C MET A 1 -7.53 2.29 -61.28
N THR A 2 -7.86 2.77 -60.09
CA THR A 2 -6.98 3.60 -59.25
C THR A 2 -6.61 2.75 -58.04
N THR A 3 -5.36 2.30 -57.99
CA THR A 3 -4.78 1.59 -56.85
C THR A 3 -4.41 2.62 -55.78
N THR A 4 -5.12 2.60 -54.66
CA THR A 4 -4.75 3.36 -53.47
C THR A 4 -3.68 2.58 -52.72
N ASP A 5 -2.44 3.05 -52.84
CA ASP A 5 -1.28 2.57 -52.10
C ASP A 5 -1.49 2.85 -50.61
N THR A 6 -1.57 1.79 -49.81
CA THR A 6 -1.78 1.85 -48.36
C THR A 6 -0.42 1.69 -47.70
N ALA A 7 0.39 2.75 -47.72
CA ALA A 7 1.61 2.79 -46.93
C ALA A 7 1.23 2.90 -45.45
N THR A 8 1.48 1.84 -44.69
CA THR A 8 1.36 1.84 -43.23
C THR A 8 2.31 2.91 -42.67
N PRO A 9 1.84 3.86 -41.85
CA PRO A 9 2.72 4.85 -41.26
C PRO A 9 3.73 4.14 -40.35
N THR A 10 5.01 4.18 -40.72
CA THR A 10 6.11 3.72 -39.86
C THR A 10 6.28 4.72 -38.74
N ASP A 11 6.30 4.23 -37.50
CA ASP A 11 6.56 5.06 -36.33
C ASP A 11 7.90 5.78 -36.48
N PRO A 12 7.99 7.04 -36.02
CA PRO A 12 9.20 7.83 -36.17
C PRO A 12 10.33 7.26 -35.30
N GLU A 13 11.57 7.27 -35.80
CA GLU A 13 12.73 6.68 -35.11
C GLU A 13 12.97 7.22 -33.69
N TRP A 14 12.57 8.46 -33.42
CA TRP A 14 12.66 9.03 -32.06
C TRP A 14 11.73 8.33 -31.07
N LEU A 15 10.57 7.82 -31.52
CA LEU A 15 9.61 7.11 -30.66
C LEU A 15 10.18 5.74 -30.27
N ALA A 16 10.70 4.98 -31.24
CA ALA A 16 11.34 3.68 -30.96
C ALA A 16 12.53 3.81 -30.00
N LYS A 17 13.29 4.91 -30.08
CA LYS A 17 14.39 5.20 -29.16
C LYS A 17 13.89 5.52 -27.75
N GLU A 18 12.83 6.32 -27.61
CA GLU A 18 12.23 6.63 -26.31
C GLU A 18 11.57 5.41 -25.68
N GLU A 19 10.92 4.55 -26.46
CA GLU A 19 10.35 3.28 -25.98
C GLU A 19 11.44 2.33 -25.46
N ALA A 20 12.57 2.22 -26.16
CA ALA A 20 13.72 1.43 -25.69
C ALA A 20 14.29 2.00 -24.38
N ALA A 21 14.45 3.32 -24.28
CA ALA A 21 14.92 3.98 -23.06
C ALA A 21 13.90 3.89 -21.89
N TYR A 22 12.60 3.82 -22.20
CA TYR A 22 11.56 3.56 -21.21
C TYR A 22 11.62 2.11 -20.71
N ALA A 23 11.75 1.13 -21.60
CA ALA A 23 11.89 -0.27 -21.25
C ALA A 23 13.15 -0.55 -20.40
N GLU A 24 14.27 0.11 -20.70
CA GLU A 24 15.49 0.01 -19.90
C GLU A 24 15.28 0.57 -18.48
N ARG A 25 14.60 1.72 -18.35
CA ARG A 25 14.24 2.32 -17.05
C ARG A 25 13.27 1.44 -16.26
N GLU A 26 12.29 0.82 -16.90
CA GLU A 26 11.40 -0.14 -16.25
C GLU A 26 12.16 -1.37 -15.74
N ALA A 27 13.09 -1.90 -16.54
CA ALA A 27 13.91 -3.04 -16.14
C ALA A 27 14.85 -2.70 -14.97
N GLU A 28 15.43 -1.50 -14.95
CA GLU A 28 16.25 -1.02 -13.84
C GLU A 28 15.40 -0.79 -12.57
N ALA A 29 14.22 -0.19 -12.71
CA ALA A 29 13.28 -0.02 -11.59
C ALA A 29 12.82 -1.37 -11.02
N ALA A 30 12.57 -2.37 -11.87
CA ALA A 30 12.22 -3.71 -11.42
C ALA A 30 13.34 -4.36 -10.60
N ARG A 31 14.60 -4.26 -11.04
CA ARG A 31 15.77 -4.77 -10.30
C ARG A 31 15.97 -4.06 -8.96
N TYR A 32 15.81 -2.74 -8.94
CA TYR A 32 15.90 -1.95 -7.72
C TYR A 32 14.83 -2.39 -6.71
N ASN A 33 13.61 -2.60 -7.20
CA ASN A 33 12.50 -3.07 -6.38
C ASN A 33 12.74 -4.49 -5.82
N GLU A 34 13.29 -5.41 -6.62
CA GLU A 34 13.64 -6.75 -6.15
C GLU A 34 14.69 -6.75 -5.04
N GLY A 35 15.75 -5.94 -5.19
CA GLY A 35 16.79 -5.79 -4.16
C GLY A 35 16.23 -5.22 -2.86
N TRP A 36 15.42 -4.16 -2.96
CA TRP A 36 14.78 -3.55 -1.80
C TRP A 36 13.87 -4.53 -1.05
N VAL A 37 13.04 -5.29 -1.75
CA VAL A 37 12.14 -6.28 -1.12
C VAL A 37 12.92 -7.42 -0.44
N ALA A 38 14.09 -7.81 -1.00
CA ALA A 38 14.97 -8.79 -0.36
C ALA A 38 15.57 -8.27 0.95
N ASP A 39 15.98 -7.00 0.98
CA ASP A 39 16.47 -6.35 2.20
C ASP A 39 15.38 -6.31 3.28
N LEU A 40 14.12 -6.01 2.92
CA LEU A 40 13.01 -6.04 3.88
C LEU A 40 12.81 -7.44 4.50
N ALA A 41 12.88 -8.50 3.69
CA ALA A 41 12.76 -9.87 4.20
C ALA A 41 13.92 -10.20 5.17
N GLN A 42 15.12 -9.74 4.85
CA GLN A 42 16.30 -9.91 5.69
C GLN A 42 16.18 -9.15 7.01
N ASP A 43 15.66 -7.93 6.99
CA ASP A 43 15.44 -7.11 8.19
C ASP A 43 14.43 -7.77 9.14
N VAL A 44 13.32 -8.30 8.60
CA VAL A 44 12.34 -9.06 9.40
C VAL A 44 12.98 -10.28 10.06
N ASN A 45 13.77 -11.07 9.30
CA ASN A 45 14.42 -12.26 9.83
C ASN A 45 15.52 -11.95 10.86
N THR A 46 16.24 -10.85 10.66
CA THR A 46 17.27 -10.36 11.61
C THR A 46 16.61 -9.95 12.91
N HIS A 47 15.55 -9.14 12.84
CA HIS A 47 14.78 -8.71 14.01
C HIS A 47 14.19 -9.91 14.79
N LEU A 48 13.64 -10.90 14.08
CA LEU A 48 13.17 -12.15 14.71
C LEU A 48 14.28 -12.86 15.48
N THR A 49 15.48 -12.92 14.90
CA THR A 49 16.66 -13.54 15.51
C THR A 49 17.10 -12.78 16.77
N GLU A 50 17.12 -11.45 16.73
CA GLU A 50 17.44 -10.59 17.89
C GLU A 50 16.45 -10.79 19.04
N LEU A 51 15.17 -11.02 18.72
CA LEU A 51 14.14 -11.35 19.70
C LEU A 51 14.17 -12.80 20.19
N GLY A 52 15.08 -13.63 19.66
CA GLY A 52 15.18 -15.05 19.99
C GLY A 52 14.00 -15.88 19.48
N ILE A 53 13.34 -15.44 18.41
CA ILE A 53 12.18 -16.10 17.80
C ILE A 53 12.63 -16.86 16.56
N SER A 54 12.40 -18.17 16.53
CA SER A 54 12.54 -18.98 15.32
C SER A 54 11.19 -19.09 14.62
N PRO A 55 11.01 -18.50 13.41
CA PRO A 55 9.76 -18.63 12.68
C PRO A 55 9.53 -20.07 12.21
N ILE A 56 8.27 -20.45 12.01
CA ILE A 56 7.89 -21.71 11.35
C ILE A 56 8.31 -21.67 9.88
N GLU A 57 8.02 -20.54 9.22
CA GLU A 57 8.50 -20.23 7.87
C GLU A 57 9.12 -18.83 7.92
N PRO A 58 10.39 -18.64 7.49
CA PRO A 58 11.02 -17.33 7.50
C PRO A 58 10.40 -16.39 6.46
N ALA A 59 10.62 -15.08 6.62
CA ALA A 59 10.24 -14.11 5.60
C ALA A 59 11.07 -14.35 4.33
N THR A 60 10.42 -14.32 3.18
CA THR A 60 11.06 -14.59 1.87
C THR A 60 10.53 -13.66 0.80
N VAL A 61 11.18 -13.65 -0.37
CA VAL A 61 10.69 -12.92 -1.54
C VAL A 61 10.12 -13.91 -2.55
N LYS A 62 8.91 -13.64 -3.04
CA LYS A 62 8.28 -14.43 -4.10
C LYS A 62 7.60 -13.50 -5.09
N ASP A 63 7.88 -13.70 -6.38
CA ASP A 63 7.31 -12.90 -7.47
C ASP A 63 7.47 -11.38 -7.26
N GLY A 64 8.64 -10.96 -6.76
CA GLY A 64 8.97 -9.56 -6.45
C GLY A 64 8.23 -8.96 -5.24
N ARG A 65 7.62 -9.79 -4.40
CA ARG A 65 6.86 -9.36 -3.22
C ARG A 65 7.39 -10.00 -1.95
N LEU A 66 7.31 -9.25 -0.86
CA LEU A 66 7.59 -9.77 0.48
C LEU A 66 6.53 -10.79 0.86
N VAL A 67 6.95 -12.00 1.18
CA VAL A 67 6.17 -13.03 1.84
C VAL A 67 6.50 -12.97 3.34
N PRO A 68 5.54 -12.61 4.20
CA PRO A 68 5.75 -12.52 5.65
C PRO A 68 6.24 -13.83 6.27
N ALA A 69 7.01 -13.74 7.36
CA ALA A 69 7.42 -14.90 8.14
C ALA A 69 6.22 -15.46 8.92
N LEU A 70 5.97 -16.76 8.87
CA LEU A 70 4.97 -17.43 9.68
C LEU A 70 5.51 -17.72 11.09
N LEU A 71 4.88 -17.16 12.11
CA LEU A 71 5.26 -17.37 13.52
C LEU A 71 4.37 -18.39 14.24
N ALA A 72 3.09 -18.44 13.88
CA ALA A 72 2.14 -19.38 14.46
C ALA A 72 0.99 -19.70 13.50
N HIS A 73 0.62 -20.98 13.39
CA HIS A 73 -0.60 -21.38 12.70
C HIS A 73 -1.85 -20.97 13.47
N ALA A 74 -2.92 -20.70 12.71
CA ALA A 74 -4.26 -20.60 13.27
C ALA A 74 -4.68 -21.93 13.90
N ASP A 75 -5.44 -21.86 14.99
CA ASP A 75 -6.05 -23.01 15.66
C ASP A 75 -7.53 -22.66 15.91
N PRO A 76 -8.45 -23.12 15.05
CA PRO A 76 -9.86 -22.75 15.13
C PRO A 76 -10.54 -23.32 16.38
N ASP A 77 -10.13 -24.50 16.85
CA ASP A 77 -10.69 -25.13 18.05
C ASP A 77 -10.41 -24.30 19.30
N ARG A 78 -9.25 -23.64 19.33
CA ARG A 78 -8.85 -22.72 20.40
C ARG A 78 -9.12 -21.25 20.10
N ARG A 79 -9.73 -20.94 18.95
CA ARG A 79 -9.94 -19.58 18.44
C ARG A 79 -8.65 -18.74 18.41
N PHE A 80 -7.54 -19.37 18.04
CA PHE A 80 -6.27 -18.68 17.83
C PHE A 80 -6.07 -18.36 16.36
N TYR A 81 -5.58 -17.15 16.13
CA TYR A 81 -5.31 -16.65 14.79
C TYR A 81 -3.92 -17.04 14.31
N SER A 82 -3.71 -16.99 13.00
CA SER A 82 -2.37 -17.11 12.44
C SER A 82 -1.61 -15.81 12.70
N VAL A 83 -0.33 -15.90 13.06
CA VAL A 83 0.52 -14.73 13.31
C VAL A 83 1.71 -14.77 12.39
N HIS A 84 1.97 -13.64 11.75
CA HIS A 84 3.05 -13.45 10.81
C HIS A 84 3.86 -12.21 11.19
N ALA A 85 5.14 -12.18 10.82
CA ALA A 85 5.95 -10.98 10.86
C ALA A 85 6.21 -10.47 9.45
N SER A 86 5.96 -9.19 9.22
CA SER A 86 6.17 -8.49 7.96
C SER A 86 6.94 -7.20 8.21
N PHE A 87 7.14 -6.42 7.17
CA PHE A 87 7.66 -5.07 7.24
C PHE A 87 6.54 -4.04 7.01
N ASP A 88 6.55 -2.97 7.81
CA ASP A 88 5.76 -1.76 7.65
C ASP A 88 6.71 -0.59 7.31
N GLU A 89 6.38 0.23 6.32
CA GLU A 89 7.28 1.29 5.86
C GLU A 89 7.48 2.42 6.88
N GLU A 90 6.52 2.65 7.78
CA GLU A 90 6.58 3.72 8.78
C GLU A 90 7.21 3.23 10.09
N GLU A 91 6.88 2.00 10.52
CA GLU A 91 7.21 1.45 11.84
C GLU A 91 8.31 0.37 11.79
N GLY A 92 8.67 -0.15 10.61
CA GLY A 92 9.61 -1.25 10.44
C GLY A 92 8.97 -2.63 10.65
N PRO A 93 9.70 -3.64 11.18
CA PRO A 93 9.15 -4.97 11.42
C PRO A 93 7.89 -4.97 12.28
N ALA A 94 6.80 -5.54 11.77
CA ALA A 94 5.47 -5.51 12.37
C ALA A 94 4.78 -6.88 12.35
N LEU A 95 3.81 -7.07 13.25
CA LEU A 95 3.00 -8.29 13.31
C LEU A 95 1.71 -8.17 12.50
N LEU A 96 1.46 -9.17 11.66
CA LEU A 96 0.21 -9.36 10.92
C LEU A 96 -0.57 -10.53 11.52
N VAL A 97 -1.90 -10.39 11.59
CA VAL A 97 -2.77 -11.45 12.09
C VAL A 97 -3.76 -11.87 11.01
N GLY A 98 -3.68 -13.14 10.60
CA GLY A 98 -4.57 -13.71 9.59
C GLY A 98 -5.74 -14.45 10.23
N ASP A 99 -6.91 -14.32 9.61
CA ASP A 99 -8.12 -15.03 10.00
C ASP A 99 -7.94 -16.56 9.91
N PHE A 100 -8.80 -17.33 10.59
CA PHE A 100 -8.75 -18.80 10.61
C PHE A 100 -9.13 -19.47 9.27
N ARG A 101 -9.45 -18.68 8.23
CA ARG A 101 -9.91 -19.21 6.93
C ARG A 101 -8.71 -19.46 6.00
N PRO A 102 -8.70 -20.58 5.27
CA PRO A 102 -7.58 -20.94 4.42
C PRO A 102 -7.43 -19.93 3.27
N ALA A 103 -6.23 -19.39 3.13
CA ALA A 103 -5.83 -18.46 2.09
C ALA A 103 -5.82 -19.16 0.72
N GLY A 104 -6.94 -19.11 0.00
CA GLY A 104 -7.05 -19.57 -1.40
C GLY A 104 -6.69 -18.50 -2.44
N SER A 105 -6.27 -17.30 -2.04
CA SER A 105 -6.24 -16.12 -2.93
C SER A 105 -4.87 -15.54 -3.24
N GLY A 106 -3.76 -16.15 -2.81
CA GLY A 106 -2.40 -15.71 -3.17
C GLY A 106 -1.94 -14.36 -2.59
N ALA A 107 -2.84 -13.51 -2.12
CA ALA A 107 -2.56 -12.37 -1.25
C ALA A 107 -2.94 -12.76 0.17
N PHE A 108 -2.01 -12.60 1.14
CA PHE A 108 -2.29 -12.83 2.54
C PHE A 108 -3.10 -11.64 3.08
N PRO A 109 -4.40 -11.78 3.40
CA PRO A 109 -5.22 -10.66 3.88
C PRO A 109 -5.04 -10.51 5.40
N GLY A 110 -3.79 -10.59 5.88
CA GLY A 110 -3.49 -10.39 7.29
C GLY A 110 -3.83 -8.96 7.66
N LEU A 111 -4.74 -8.76 8.61
CA LEU A 111 -5.02 -7.43 9.13
C LEU A 111 -3.91 -7.08 10.10
N GLN A 112 -3.29 -5.93 9.87
CA GLN A 112 -2.24 -5.40 10.72
C GLN A 112 -2.80 -5.08 12.12
N LEU A 113 -2.05 -5.43 13.16
CA LEU A 113 -2.40 -5.01 14.52
C LEU A 113 -2.05 -3.52 14.67
N ALA A 114 -3.04 -2.67 14.93
CA ALA A 114 -2.82 -1.23 15.18
C ALA A 114 -1.80 -0.92 16.29
N ASP A 115 -1.50 -1.88 17.17
CA ASP A 115 -0.46 -1.77 18.19
C ASP A 115 0.81 -2.45 17.61
N ASN A 116 1.39 -1.82 16.57
CA ASN A 116 2.46 -2.32 15.67
C ASN A 116 3.78 -2.73 16.34
N ARG A 117 3.90 -2.66 17.67
CA ARG A 117 5.15 -2.93 18.36
C ARG A 117 5.43 -4.42 18.40
N PHE A 118 6.23 -4.87 17.43
CA PHE A 118 6.85 -6.17 17.48
C PHE A 118 8.17 -6.08 18.25
N SER A 119 8.12 -6.14 19.57
CA SER A 119 9.27 -5.83 20.43
C SER A 119 9.79 -7.03 21.23
N GLN A 120 8.99 -8.09 21.34
CA GLN A 120 9.30 -9.27 22.14
C GLN A 120 8.42 -10.46 21.75
N ALA A 121 8.85 -11.67 22.10
CA ALA A 121 8.10 -12.91 21.85
C ALA A 121 6.70 -12.92 22.49
N HIS A 122 6.49 -12.19 23.59
CA HIS A 122 5.17 -12.08 24.22
C HIS A 122 4.13 -11.42 23.30
N ASP A 123 4.55 -10.53 22.42
CA ASP A 123 3.64 -9.80 21.52
C ASP A 123 2.99 -10.75 20.50
N VAL A 124 3.72 -11.80 20.07
CA VAL A 124 3.19 -12.90 19.23
C VAL A 124 2.06 -13.65 19.92
N LEU A 125 2.20 -13.93 21.22
CA LEU A 125 1.17 -14.61 22.01
C LEU A 125 -0.07 -13.73 22.19
N LEU A 126 0.12 -12.43 22.42
CA LEU A 126 -0.98 -11.48 22.52
C LEU A 126 -1.70 -11.33 21.17
N ALA A 127 -0.96 -11.19 20.08
CA ALA A 127 -1.48 -11.10 18.72
C ALA A 127 -2.37 -12.31 18.39
N ARG A 128 -1.86 -13.51 18.68
CA ARG A 128 -2.55 -14.78 18.46
C ARG A 128 -3.90 -14.88 19.18
N ARG A 129 -4.00 -14.29 20.38
CA ARG A 129 -5.21 -14.33 21.23
C ARG A 129 -6.20 -13.21 20.92
N ARG A 130 -5.70 -12.01 20.61
CA ARG A 130 -6.54 -10.83 20.35
C ARG A 130 -7.19 -10.91 18.98
N GLY A 131 -6.49 -11.50 18.01
CA GLY A 131 -6.97 -11.53 16.64
C GLY A 131 -6.83 -10.18 15.93
N PRO A 132 -7.28 -10.12 14.66
CA PRO A 132 -7.26 -8.89 13.91
C PRO A 132 -8.22 -7.87 14.53
N LYS A 133 -7.77 -6.63 14.72
CA LYS A 133 -8.70 -5.53 15.02
C LYS A 133 -9.45 -5.18 13.73
N PRO A 134 -10.76 -4.91 13.77
CA PRO A 134 -11.45 -4.37 12.61
C PRO A 134 -10.76 -3.06 12.22
N GLU A 135 -10.42 -2.90 10.93
CA GLU A 135 -9.95 -1.61 10.42
C GLU A 135 -10.96 -0.53 10.84
N PRO A 136 -10.49 0.65 11.29
CA PRO A 136 -11.39 1.77 11.39
C PRO A 136 -11.97 1.99 10.00
N LYS A 137 -13.29 1.81 9.84
CA LYS A 137 -13.98 2.06 8.57
C LYS A 137 -13.50 3.41 8.06
N ARG A 138 -12.73 3.44 6.96
CA ARG A 138 -12.43 4.71 6.29
C ARG A 138 -13.76 5.42 6.11
N PRO A 139 -13.89 6.68 6.56
CA PRO A 139 -15.09 7.44 6.25
C PRO A 139 -15.30 7.35 4.74
N PRO A 140 -16.55 7.12 4.27
CA PRO A 140 -16.80 7.02 2.85
C PRO A 140 -16.20 8.25 2.17
N GLN A 141 -15.42 8.04 1.11
CA GLN A 141 -14.96 9.17 0.33
C GLN A 141 -16.19 9.99 -0.08
N PRO A 142 -16.17 11.32 0.10
CA PRO A 142 -17.29 12.15 -0.31
C PRO A 142 -17.53 11.90 -1.79
N SER A 143 -18.80 11.66 -2.15
CA SER A 143 -19.19 11.47 -3.55
C SER A 143 -18.71 12.66 -4.39
N THR A 144 -18.53 12.43 -5.70
CA THR A 144 -18.19 13.50 -6.65
C THR A 144 -19.14 14.69 -6.54
N ASP A 145 -20.43 14.42 -6.26
CA ASP A 145 -21.44 15.45 -6.02
C ASP A 145 -21.18 16.24 -4.73
N ALA A 146 -20.81 15.57 -3.63
CA ALA A 146 -20.46 16.25 -2.38
C ALA A 146 -19.21 17.13 -2.55
N GLN A 147 -18.22 16.68 -3.32
CA GLN A 147 -17.04 17.49 -3.66
C GLN A 147 -17.39 18.69 -4.53
N ALA A 148 -18.29 18.51 -5.51
CA ALA A 148 -18.77 19.60 -6.36
C ALA A 148 -19.56 20.66 -5.56
N ILE A 149 -20.40 20.24 -4.61
CA ILE A 149 -21.14 21.15 -3.72
C ILE A 149 -20.18 21.94 -2.83
N VAL A 150 -19.18 21.28 -2.23
CA VAL A 150 -18.17 21.96 -1.40
C VAL A 150 -17.39 22.99 -2.23
N ARG A 151 -16.99 22.63 -3.45
CA ARG A 151 -16.29 23.55 -4.35
C ARG A 151 -17.16 24.75 -4.72
N ALA A 152 -18.43 24.52 -5.06
CA ALA A 152 -19.37 25.60 -5.36
C ALA A 152 -19.61 26.54 -4.17
N LEU A 153 -19.63 26.01 -2.94
CA LEU A 153 -19.74 26.83 -1.72
C LEU A 153 -18.50 27.69 -1.49
N VAL A 154 -17.30 27.14 -1.70
CA VAL A 154 -16.05 27.90 -1.62
C VAL A 154 -16.00 28.99 -2.69
N ASP A 155 -16.41 28.68 -3.92
CA ASP A 155 -16.43 29.65 -5.02
C ASP A 155 -17.44 30.79 -4.77
N MET A 156 -18.60 30.47 -4.20
CA MET A 156 -19.58 31.48 -3.76
C MET A 156 -19.02 32.37 -2.65
N GLN A 157 -18.35 31.80 -1.65
CA GLN A 157 -17.78 32.57 -0.54
C GLN A 157 -16.66 33.50 -1.02
N THR A 158 -15.83 33.02 -1.94
CA THR A 158 -14.78 33.82 -2.59
C THR A 158 -15.38 34.98 -3.42
N SER A 159 -16.50 34.72 -4.10
CA SER A 159 -17.24 35.73 -4.86
C SER A 159 -17.87 36.79 -3.96
N VAL A 160 -18.45 36.39 -2.83
CA VAL A 160 -19.00 37.30 -1.82
C VAL A 160 -17.91 38.18 -1.23
N ASP A 161 -16.75 37.62 -0.89
CA ASP A 161 -15.60 38.37 -0.36
C ASP A 161 -15.05 39.37 -1.38
N ALA A 162 -14.99 39.00 -2.66
CA ALA A 162 -14.58 39.89 -3.73
C ALA A 162 -15.56 41.07 -3.90
N LEU A 163 -16.87 40.80 -3.82
CA LEU A 163 -17.92 41.81 -3.90
C LEU A 163 -17.90 42.74 -2.70
N ALA A 164 -17.71 42.20 -1.48
CA ALA A 164 -17.58 42.99 -0.26
C ALA A 164 -16.37 43.93 -0.30
N ARG A 165 -15.23 43.49 -0.87
CA ARG A 165 -14.06 44.35 -1.10
C ARG A 165 -14.30 45.42 -2.14
N ALA A 166 -14.99 45.10 -3.24
CA ALA A 166 -15.30 46.06 -4.29
C ALA A 166 -16.27 47.16 -3.80
N VAL A 167 -17.28 46.79 -3.00
CA VAL A 167 -18.21 47.73 -2.38
C VAL A 167 -17.53 48.56 -1.28
N GLY A 168 -16.65 47.96 -0.49
CA GLY A 168 -15.83 48.68 0.51
C GLY A 168 -14.87 49.70 -0.10
N LEU A 169 -14.39 49.48 -1.33
CA LEU A 169 -13.56 50.42 -2.09
C LEU A 169 -14.35 51.62 -2.66
N LEU A 170 -15.65 51.46 -2.90
CA LEU A 170 -16.56 52.53 -3.36
C LEU A 170 -17.13 53.37 -2.21
N GLY A 171 -16.89 52.97 -0.95
CA GLY A 171 -17.44 53.60 0.25
C GLY A 171 -16.49 54.53 1.02
N ARG A 172 -15.36 54.94 0.45
CA ARG A 172 -14.50 55.97 1.07
C ARG A 172 -14.72 57.33 0.38
N PRO A 173 -15.25 58.35 1.10
CA PRO A 173 -15.28 59.73 0.61
C PRO A 173 -13.87 60.33 0.52
#